data_AF-A0A2N1HZC3-F1
#
_entry.id   AF-A0A2N1HZC3-F1
#
_cell.length_a   1.000
_cell.length_b   1.000
_cell.length_c   1.000
_cell.angle_alpha   90.00
_cell.angle_beta   90.00
_cell.angle_gamma   90.00
#
_symmetry.space_group_name_H-M   'P 1'
#
loop_
_entity.id
_entity.type
_entity.pdbx_description
1 polymer ?
#
loop_
_entity_poly.entity_id
_entity_poly.type
_entity_poly.pdbx_seq_one_letter_code
_entity_poly.pdbx_strand_id
1 'polypeptide(L)'
;MKRINILLITTMFSFVSSVHAGFIPLDLLDTELNDKSTYAALYVTLGARSTLGGNMQGFAPITTGVNSVVGGNVSAGTAVTSGAGSSIGGYIQAGTTAITGVGASVGGSIFSGTTAGTGANSSVGGDIEAGGLYSAGFGALVSGNINDQLALVPGYIAPAVINQKAQLDIVQATLDQLGVTEGSTNLDITFGLVNETLFAGVYDSLNYLTIRAGKTLTLDGLGVDGDFLFNIHNYLDFAAGSKVELINFTDNSNVVWNVIGDAVGSSGYMQAAADVSIRGFIFAHGYVNTGDRTTLNGVGNSCGGAFSVNDYVLFGADNIVGGLGCDTDVKVPEPGTAILLFGLAGLLFSRYRK
;
A
#
# COMPACT_ATOMS: atom_id res chain seq x y z
N MET A 1 -55.51 -48.54 11.47
CA MET A 1 -54.32 -48.08 12.21
C MET A 1 -53.50 -47.17 11.30
N LYS A 2 -53.42 -45.88 11.63
CA LYS A 2 -52.69 -44.84 10.88
C LYS A 2 -51.19 -45.04 11.10
N ARG A 3 -50.40 -45.18 10.03
CA ARG A 3 -48.94 -45.05 10.07
C ARG A 3 -48.60 -43.57 9.87
N ILE A 4 -48.05 -42.96 10.91
CA ILE A 4 -47.49 -41.61 10.89
C ILE A 4 -46.06 -41.75 10.38
N ASN A 5 -45.78 -41.24 9.18
CA ASN A 5 -44.41 -41.05 8.71
C ASN A 5 -43.87 -39.78 9.36
N ILE A 6 -42.94 -39.94 10.29
CA ILE A 6 -42.15 -38.85 10.85
C ILE A 6 -41.13 -38.46 9.79
N LEU A 7 -41.36 -37.32 9.13
CA LEU A 7 -40.40 -36.71 8.22
C LEU A 7 -39.31 -36.04 9.08
N LEU A 8 -38.14 -36.66 9.13
CA LEU A 8 -36.96 -36.09 9.77
C LEU A 8 -36.43 -34.99 8.84
N ILE A 9 -36.74 -33.73 9.12
CA ILE A 9 -36.14 -32.58 8.45
C ILE A 9 -34.75 -32.40 9.05
N THR A 10 -33.74 -33.01 8.43
CA THR A 10 -32.33 -32.68 8.66
C THR A 10 -32.09 -31.28 8.10
N THR A 11 -32.12 -30.29 8.98
CA THR A 11 -31.62 -28.94 8.73
C THR A 11 -30.13 -29.06 8.47
N MET A 12 -29.73 -29.04 7.19
CA MET A 12 -28.33 -28.80 6.83
C MET A 12 -27.99 -27.36 7.23
N PHE A 13 -27.34 -27.21 8.39
CA PHE A 13 -26.52 -26.04 8.64
C PHE A 13 -25.35 -26.11 7.65
N SER A 14 -25.44 -25.36 6.55
CA SER A 14 -24.27 -25.03 5.76
C SER A 14 -23.37 -24.18 6.64
N PHE A 15 -22.30 -24.78 7.15
CA PHE A 15 -21.15 -24.02 7.60
C PHE A 15 -20.67 -23.24 6.39
N VAL A 16 -20.81 -21.90 6.43
CA VAL A 16 -20.16 -21.03 5.46
C VAL A 16 -18.68 -21.11 5.79
N SER A 17 -18.00 -22.12 5.24
CA SER A 17 -16.54 -22.16 5.18
C SER A 17 -16.08 -20.86 4.53
N SER A 18 -15.12 -20.18 5.15
CA SER A 18 -14.37 -19.03 4.60
C SER A 18 -14.36 -19.03 3.07
N VAL A 19 -15.23 -18.22 2.47
CA VAL A 19 -15.30 -18.10 1.02
C VAL A 19 -14.14 -17.18 0.63
N HIS A 20 -12.97 -17.77 0.35
CA HIS A 20 -11.73 -17.13 -0.15
C HIS A 20 -11.15 -15.99 0.72
N ALA A 21 -10.63 -16.34 1.90
CA ALA A 21 -9.84 -15.44 2.74
C ALA A 21 -8.56 -16.13 3.23
N GLY A 22 -7.50 -15.35 3.43
CA GLY A 22 -6.20 -15.83 3.89
C GLY A 22 -5.36 -16.53 2.81
N PHE A 23 -5.71 -16.35 1.53
CA PHE A 23 -4.91 -16.90 0.42
C PHE A 23 -3.82 -15.93 -0.03
N ILE A 24 -3.99 -14.63 0.21
CA ILE A 24 -2.91 -13.65 0.02
C ILE A 24 -1.94 -13.81 1.21
N PRO A 25 -0.65 -14.11 0.98
CA PRO A 25 0.31 -14.29 2.05
C PRO A 25 0.44 -13.04 2.93
N LEU A 26 0.47 -13.23 4.24
CA LEU A 26 0.63 -12.14 5.22
C LEU A 26 2.03 -11.50 5.15
N ASP A 27 3.02 -12.26 4.70
CA ASP A 27 4.40 -11.87 4.48
C ASP A 27 4.69 -11.58 3.00
N LEU A 28 3.65 -11.21 2.22
CA LEU A 28 3.81 -10.84 0.82
C LEU A 28 4.88 -9.75 0.66
N LEU A 29 4.89 -8.78 1.58
CA LEU A 29 5.97 -7.81 1.71
C LEU A 29 6.87 -8.20 2.88
N ASP A 30 8.17 -8.12 2.65
CA ASP A 30 9.17 -8.23 3.69
C ASP A 30 9.13 -6.99 4.60
N THR A 31 9.95 -7.01 5.65
CA THR A 31 10.03 -5.91 6.61
C THR A 31 10.44 -4.56 6.00
N GLU A 32 11.15 -4.56 4.86
CA GLU A 32 11.58 -3.31 4.23
C GLU A 32 10.44 -2.65 3.47
N LEU A 33 9.61 -3.42 2.75
CA LEU A 33 8.45 -2.89 2.02
C LEU A 33 7.15 -2.82 2.85
N ASN A 34 6.96 -3.68 3.85
CA ASN A 34 5.73 -3.70 4.66
C ASN A 34 5.57 -2.43 5.51
N ASP A 35 6.67 -1.73 5.78
CA ASP A 35 6.66 -0.41 6.42
C ASP A 35 6.42 0.73 5.40
N LYS A 36 6.27 0.45 4.10
CA LYS A 36 6.11 1.49 3.06
C LYS A 36 4.68 1.56 2.58
N SER A 37 4.20 2.78 2.38
CA SER A 37 2.96 3.03 1.63
C SER A 37 3.24 3.41 0.18
N THR A 38 4.50 3.74 -0.15
CA THR A 38 4.90 4.08 -1.51
C THR A 38 6.35 3.67 -1.80
N TYR A 39 6.54 3.00 -2.93
CA TYR A 39 7.86 2.67 -3.49
C TYR A 39 7.90 2.94 -5.00
N ALA A 40 9.03 3.43 -5.51
CA ALA A 40 9.33 3.45 -6.93
C ALA A 40 10.81 3.16 -7.24
N ALA A 41 11.07 2.43 -8.32
CA ALA A 41 12.42 2.12 -8.79
C ALA A 41 13.12 3.33 -9.45
N LEU A 42 12.37 4.24 -10.08
CA LEU A 42 12.89 5.49 -10.61
C LEU A 42 12.62 6.61 -9.61
N TYR A 43 11.50 7.32 -9.71
CA TYR A 43 11.24 8.48 -8.87
C TYR A 43 9.86 8.47 -8.26
N VAL A 44 9.71 9.19 -7.15
CA VAL A 44 8.41 9.45 -6.54
C VAL A 44 8.14 10.96 -6.53
N THR A 45 6.95 11.37 -6.97
CA THR A 45 6.49 12.75 -6.83
C THR A 45 5.16 12.79 -6.13
N LEU A 46 5.09 13.48 -4.99
CA LEU A 46 3.85 13.76 -4.28
C LEU A 46 3.38 15.18 -4.63
N GLY A 47 2.17 15.33 -5.14
CA GLY A 47 1.64 16.63 -5.55
C GLY A 47 1.44 17.62 -4.40
N ALA A 48 1.15 18.88 -4.75
CA ALA A 48 0.90 19.93 -3.78
C ALA A 48 -0.35 19.62 -2.93
N ARG A 49 -0.30 19.94 -1.63
CA ARG A 49 -1.37 19.68 -0.65
C ARG A 49 -1.78 18.20 -0.51
N SER A 50 -1.06 17.28 -1.13
CA SER A 50 -1.31 15.86 -1.00
C SER A 50 -0.82 15.35 0.35
N THR A 51 -1.54 14.39 0.92
CA THR A 51 -1.21 13.71 2.17
C THR A 51 -0.87 12.25 1.89
N LEU A 52 0.24 11.78 2.45
CA LEU A 52 0.63 10.37 2.46
C LEU A 52 0.85 9.96 3.91
N GLY A 53 0.11 8.96 4.38
CA GLY A 53 0.10 8.56 5.79
C GLY A 53 1.35 7.80 6.25
N GLY A 54 1.90 6.94 5.38
CA GLY A 54 3.01 6.06 5.70
C GLY A 54 4.39 6.60 5.31
N ASN A 55 5.33 5.68 5.08
CA ASN A 55 6.68 5.98 4.60
C ASN A 55 6.74 5.99 3.06
N MET A 56 7.66 6.79 2.52
CA MET A 56 8.01 6.84 1.09
C MET A 56 9.43 6.35 0.86
N GLN A 57 9.60 5.49 -0.14
CA GLN A 57 10.92 5.06 -0.61
C GLN A 57 11.03 5.22 -2.14
N GLY A 58 12.19 5.69 -2.60
CA GLY A 58 12.50 5.82 -4.01
C GLY A 58 13.94 5.40 -4.22
N PHE A 59 14.21 4.51 -5.16
CA PHE A 59 15.60 4.15 -5.44
C PHE A 59 16.35 5.32 -6.13
N ALA A 60 15.65 6.17 -6.88
CA ALA A 60 16.16 7.45 -7.36
C ALA A 60 15.41 8.62 -6.66
N PRO A 61 15.26 9.84 -7.23
CA PRO A 61 14.79 10.99 -6.44
C PRO A 61 13.36 10.91 -5.92
N ILE A 62 13.10 11.55 -4.79
CA ILE A 62 11.76 11.86 -4.27
C ILE A 62 11.56 13.38 -4.23
N THR A 63 10.40 13.83 -4.71
CA THR A 63 9.93 15.22 -4.55
C THR A 63 8.59 15.25 -3.82
N THR A 64 8.47 16.06 -2.77
CA THR A 64 7.18 16.35 -2.13
C THR A 64 6.69 17.74 -2.51
N GLY A 65 5.39 17.88 -2.75
CA GLY A 65 4.78 19.10 -3.23
C GLY A 65 4.68 20.18 -2.15
N VAL A 66 4.36 21.40 -2.58
CA VAL A 66 4.08 22.53 -1.68
C VAL A 66 2.92 22.18 -0.75
N ASN A 67 3.08 22.42 0.55
CA ASN A 67 2.11 22.10 1.60
C ASN A 67 1.67 20.63 1.62
N SER A 68 2.45 19.72 1.03
CA SER A 68 2.19 18.28 1.14
C SER A 68 2.55 17.77 2.54
N VAL A 69 1.98 16.64 2.92
CA VAL A 69 2.24 15.99 4.20
C VAL A 69 2.65 14.55 3.97
N VAL A 70 3.74 14.14 4.60
CA VAL A 70 4.15 12.74 4.73
C VAL A 70 4.16 12.41 6.22
N GLY A 71 3.35 11.44 6.65
CA GLY A 71 3.25 11.04 8.05
C GLY A 71 4.51 10.33 8.56
N GLY A 72 5.18 9.56 7.68
CA GLY A 72 6.38 8.81 8.00
C GLY A 72 7.69 9.44 7.51
N ASN A 73 8.64 8.56 7.23
CA ASN A 73 9.98 8.82 6.72
C ASN A 73 9.99 8.93 5.19
N VAL A 74 10.97 9.69 4.68
CA VAL A 74 11.22 9.84 3.24
C VAL A 74 12.65 9.42 2.94
N SER A 75 12.81 8.32 2.19
CA SER A 75 14.13 7.75 1.87
C SER A 75 14.35 7.64 0.36
N ALA A 76 15.32 8.38 -0.17
CA ALA A 76 15.70 8.33 -1.58
C ALA A 76 17.13 7.83 -1.78
N GLY A 77 17.35 6.95 -2.76
CA GLY A 77 18.70 6.50 -3.12
C GLY A 77 19.57 7.60 -3.73
N THR A 78 18.97 8.71 -4.17
CA THR A 78 19.70 9.90 -4.64
C THR A 78 19.28 11.15 -3.88
N ALA A 79 18.22 11.84 -4.31
CA ALA A 79 17.84 13.13 -3.75
C ALA A 79 16.43 13.14 -3.14
N VAL A 80 16.26 13.87 -2.05
CA VAL A 80 14.95 14.27 -1.52
C VAL A 80 14.83 15.78 -1.64
N THR A 81 13.78 16.26 -2.29
CA THR A 81 13.42 17.69 -2.33
C THR A 81 12.02 17.89 -1.77
N SER A 82 11.90 18.68 -0.72
CA SER A 82 10.61 18.98 -0.09
C SER A 82 10.07 20.33 -0.55
N GLY A 83 8.76 20.41 -0.79
CA GLY A 83 8.10 21.65 -1.20
C GLY A 83 8.07 22.71 -0.10
N ALA A 84 7.72 23.95 -0.45
CA ALA A 84 7.48 25.00 0.55
C ALA A 84 6.30 24.60 1.46
N GLY A 85 6.42 24.82 2.77
CA GLY A 85 5.39 24.50 3.76
C GLY A 85 5.04 23.02 3.89
N SER A 86 5.78 22.11 3.25
CA SER A 86 5.55 20.68 3.38
C SER A 86 5.92 20.18 4.78
N SER A 87 5.25 19.14 5.26
CA SER A 87 5.55 18.51 6.55
C SER A 87 5.91 17.04 6.37
N ILE A 88 7.05 16.62 6.91
CA ILE A 88 7.49 15.23 7.00
C ILE A 88 7.55 14.87 8.49
N GLY A 89 6.73 13.92 8.93
CA GLY A 89 6.63 13.54 10.34
C GLY A 89 7.86 12.81 10.85
N GLY A 90 8.48 11.99 10.00
CA GLY A 90 9.70 11.24 10.30
C GLY A 90 10.99 11.95 9.90
N TYR A 91 11.98 11.17 9.49
CA TYR A 91 13.28 11.67 8.99
C TYR A 91 13.32 11.76 7.46
N ILE A 92 14.32 12.49 6.96
CA ILE A 92 14.72 12.47 5.55
C ILE A 92 16.05 11.74 5.42
N GLN A 93 16.14 10.81 4.46
CA GLN A 93 17.38 10.15 4.10
C GLN A 93 17.59 10.24 2.58
N ALA A 94 18.75 10.72 2.16
CA ALA A 94 19.10 10.85 0.74
C ALA A 94 20.53 10.37 0.48
N GLY A 95 20.73 9.54 -0.55
CA GLY A 95 22.06 9.09 -0.93
C GLY A 95 23.01 10.20 -1.40
N THR A 96 22.47 11.34 -1.84
CA THR A 96 23.23 12.53 -2.21
C THR A 96 22.67 13.77 -1.52
N THR A 97 21.51 14.25 -1.93
CA THR A 97 21.03 15.59 -1.59
C THR A 97 19.69 15.54 -0.87
N ALA A 98 19.60 16.16 0.31
CA ALA A 98 18.34 16.37 1.02
C ALA A 98 18.08 17.88 1.19
N ILE A 99 17.04 18.42 0.56
CA ILE A 99 16.71 19.85 0.65
C ILE A 99 15.25 20.01 1.07
N THR A 100 15.01 20.86 2.08
CA THR A 100 13.65 21.27 2.47
C THR A 100 13.27 22.63 1.88
N GLY A 101 12.00 22.80 1.55
CA GLY A 101 11.46 24.07 1.07
C GLY A 101 11.32 25.13 2.17
N VAL A 102 11.00 26.35 1.77
CA VAL A 102 10.71 27.45 2.71
C VAL A 102 9.56 27.07 3.63
N GLY A 103 9.75 27.25 4.95
CA GLY A 103 8.73 26.93 5.95
C GLY A 103 8.38 25.44 6.08
N ALA A 104 9.15 24.55 5.46
CA ALA A 104 8.94 23.11 5.60
C ALA A 104 9.33 22.61 7.01
N SER A 105 8.70 21.53 7.48
CA SER A 105 9.00 20.91 8.76
C SER A 105 9.39 19.44 8.60
N VAL A 106 10.45 19.02 9.29
CA VAL A 106 10.88 17.63 9.44
C VAL A 106 10.88 17.29 10.93
N GLY A 107 10.08 16.32 11.34
CA GLY A 107 9.96 15.93 12.75
C GLY A 107 11.23 15.23 13.27
N GLY A 108 11.89 14.45 12.42
CA GLY A 108 13.14 13.75 12.71
C GLY A 108 14.38 14.48 12.20
N SER A 109 15.42 13.68 11.91
CA SER A 109 16.71 14.13 11.38
C SER A 109 16.74 14.21 9.85
N ILE A 110 17.77 14.86 9.30
CA ILE A 110 18.08 14.86 7.88
C ILE A 110 19.46 14.22 7.66
N PHE A 111 19.51 13.16 6.84
CA PHE A 111 20.73 12.48 6.45
C PHE A 111 20.96 12.62 4.94
N SER A 112 22.14 13.09 4.55
CA SER A 112 22.51 13.26 3.15
C SER A 112 23.94 12.80 2.87
N GLY A 113 24.15 12.11 1.75
CA GLY A 113 25.50 11.67 1.36
C GLY A 113 26.42 12.80 0.88
N THR A 114 25.86 13.94 0.46
CA THR A 114 26.64 15.09 0.00
C THR A 114 26.08 16.41 0.52
N THR A 115 24.81 16.73 0.30
CA THR A 115 24.29 18.08 0.58
C THR A 115 23.02 18.02 1.41
N ALA A 116 23.02 18.69 2.56
CA ALA A 116 21.81 18.99 3.31
C ALA A 116 21.47 20.48 3.17
N GLY A 117 20.21 20.79 2.89
CA GLY A 117 19.73 22.16 2.76
C GLY A 117 18.42 22.36 3.50
N THR A 118 18.33 23.45 4.28
CA THR A 118 17.08 23.87 4.92
C THR A 118 16.57 25.15 4.29
N GLY A 119 15.28 25.19 3.91
CA GLY A 119 14.65 26.41 3.39
C GLY A 119 14.51 27.50 4.47
N ALA A 120 14.26 28.75 4.06
CA ALA A 120 14.03 29.84 5.01
C ALA A 120 12.86 29.51 5.96
N ASN A 121 13.01 29.80 7.25
CA ASN A 121 12.04 29.47 8.31
C ASN A 121 11.60 28.00 8.37
N SER A 122 12.37 27.07 7.79
CA SER A 122 12.11 25.63 7.95
C SER A 122 12.56 25.15 9.33
N SER A 123 12.02 24.03 9.80
CA SER A 123 12.37 23.44 11.09
C SER A 123 12.73 21.97 10.97
N VAL A 124 13.82 21.56 11.62
CA VAL A 124 14.24 20.16 11.77
C VAL A 124 14.26 19.82 13.27
N GLY A 125 13.48 18.81 13.66
CA GLY A 125 13.37 18.37 15.06
C GLY A 125 14.57 17.55 15.54
N GLY A 126 15.26 16.86 14.63
CA GLY A 126 16.44 16.07 14.90
C GLY A 126 17.76 16.72 14.47
N ASP A 127 18.74 15.86 14.23
CA ASP A 127 20.07 16.22 13.75
C ASP A 127 20.09 16.46 12.23
N ILE A 128 21.13 17.13 11.74
CA ILE A 128 21.48 17.18 10.33
C ILE A 128 22.87 16.55 10.15
N GLU A 129 22.94 15.57 9.26
CA GLU A 129 24.18 14.91 8.83
C GLU A 129 24.36 15.06 7.32
N ALA A 130 25.44 15.71 6.91
CA ALA A 130 25.80 15.88 5.52
C ALA A 130 27.21 15.37 5.26
N GLY A 131 27.36 14.49 4.26
CA GLY A 131 28.68 14.06 3.80
C GLY A 131 29.54 15.22 3.29
N GLY A 132 28.91 16.22 2.68
CA GLY A 132 29.55 17.44 2.20
C GLY A 132 28.99 18.67 2.90
N LEU A 133 28.21 19.50 2.21
CA LEU A 133 27.83 20.82 2.71
C LEU A 133 26.46 20.82 3.40
N TYR A 134 26.35 21.52 4.52
CA TYR A 134 25.07 22.01 5.03
C TYR A 134 24.85 23.48 4.65
N SER A 135 23.65 23.81 4.17
CA SER A 135 23.23 25.19 3.89
C SER A 135 21.89 25.50 4.56
N ALA A 136 21.79 26.67 5.19
CA ALA A 136 20.60 27.10 5.90
C ALA A 136 20.01 28.38 5.28
N GLY A 137 18.69 28.34 5.05
CA GLY A 137 17.92 29.53 4.75
C GLY A 137 17.77 30.44 5.97
N PHE A 138 17.47 31.72 5.73
CA PHE A 138 17.24 32.67 6.82
C PHE A 138 16.16 32.18 7.79
N GLY A 139 16.47 32.18 9.09
CA GLY A 139 15.54 31.76 10.14
C GLY A 139 15.28 30.25 10.21
N ALA A 140 16.00 29.40 9.47
CA ALA A 140 15.90 27.96 9.63
C ALA A 140 16.34 27.52 11.04
N LEU A 141 15.59 26.58 11.63
CA LEU A 141 15.84 26.05 12.96
C LEU A 141 16.17 24.56 12.89
N VAL A 142 17.26 24.16 13.55
CA VAL A 142 17.63 22.76 13.76
C VAL A 142 17.73 22.56 15.26
N SER A 143 16.95 21.62 15.80
CA SER A 143 16.92 21.37 17.24
C SER A 143 18.05 20.45 17.71
N GLY A 144 18.52 19.57 16.82
CA GLY A 144 19.68 18.71 17.05
C GLY A 144 21.01 19.35 16.62
N ASN A 145 22.02 18.49 16.50
CA ASN A 145 23.35 18.86 16.05
C ASN A 145 23.40 18.98 14.52
N ILE A 146 24.36 19.77 14.05
CA ILE A 146 24.67 19.89 12.62
C ILE A 146 26.09 19.36 12.43
N ASN A 147 26.21 18.26 11.69
CA ASN A 147 27.47 17.64 11.32
C ASN A 147 27.58 17.63 9.79
N ASP A 148 28.39 18.52 9.24
CA ASP A 148 28.70 18.54 7.81
C ASP A 148 30.15 18.08 7.57
N GLN A 149 30.52 17.95 6.29
CA GLN A 149 31.80 17.45 5.83
C GLN A 149 32.15 16.04 6.36
N LEU A 150 31.13 15.23 6.65
CA LEU A 150 31.32 13.88 7.20
C LEU A 150 32.15 12.98 6.27
N ALA A 151 32.16 13.23 4.96
CA ALA A 151 33.01 12.51 4.01
C ALA A 151 34.52 12.72 4.25
N LEU A 152 34.92 13.73 5.04
CA LEU A 152 36.31 13.91 5.48
C LEU A 152 36.66 13.07 6.73
N VAL A 153 35.65 12.50 7.40
CA VAL A 153 35.83 11.66 8.58
C VAL A 153 36.14 10.21 8.14
N PRO A 154 37.26 9.62 8.59
CA PRO A 154 37.58 8.23 8.26
C PRO A 154 36.48 7.26 8.67
N GLY A 155 36.03 6.42 7.72
CA GLY A 155 34.99 5.43 7.95
C GLY A 155 33.56 5.93 7.74
N TYR A 156 33.36 7.17 7.28
CA TYR A 156 32.03 7.64 6.86
C TYR A 156 31.47 6.81 5.70
N ILE A 157 30.21 6.39 5.84
CA ILE A 157 29.44 5.72 4.80
C ILE A 157 28.22 6.59 4.51
N ALA A 158 28.06 6.97 3.25
CA ALA A 158 26.90 7.74 2.81
C ALA A 158 25.60 6.93 3.02
N PRO A 159 24.46 7.59 3.30
CA PRO A 159 23.19 6.90 3.38
C PRO A 159 22.90 6.12 2.09
N ALA A 160 22.45 4.88 2.23
CA ALA A 160 22.09 4.04 1.09
C ALA A 160 20.63 3.59 1.20
N VAL A 161 19.96 3.48 0.06
CA VAL A 161 18.61 2.93 -0.07
C VAL A 161 18.67 1.71 -0.97
N ILE A 162 18.10 0.61 -0.51
CA ILE A 162 18.08 -0.66 -1.25
C ILE A 162 17.02 -0.60 -2.35
N ASN A 163 17.35 -1.14 -3.52
CA ASN A 163 16.40 -1.31 -4.60
C ASN A 163 15.55 -2.56 -4.33
N GLN A 164 14.23 -2.37 -4.23
CA GLN A 164 13.27 -3.43 -3.90
C GLN A 164 12.74 -4.19 -5.11
N LYS A 165 13.29 -3.97 -6.31
CA LYS A 165 12.82 -4.61 -7.54
C LYS A 165 12.80 -6.14 -7.41
N ALA A 166 13.86 -6.76 -6.91
CA ALA A 166 13.92 -8.23 -6.82
C ALA A 166 12.80 -8.80 -5.94
N GLN A 167 12.46 -8.12 -4.86
CA GLN A 167 11.36 -8.49 -3.99
C GLN A 167 10.00 -8.24 -4.66
N LEU A 168 9.83 -7.10 -5.33
CA LEU A 168 8.59 -6.79 -6.04
C LEU A 168 8.36 -7.74 -7.23
N ASP A 169 9.40 -8.19 -7.91
CA ASP A 169 9.31 -9.22 -8.95
C ASP A 169 8.79 -10.54 -8.35
N ILE A 170 9.23 -10.90 -7.14
CA ILE A 170 8.72 -12.07 -6.40
C ILE A 170 7.25 -11.86 -6.01
N VAL A 171 6.89 -10.69 -5.46
CA VAL A 171 5.52 -10.33 -5.10
C VAL A 171 4.59 -10.49 -6.30
N GLN A 172 4.91 -9.90 -7.45
CA GLN A 172 4.07 -9.98 -8.64
C GLN A 172 3.92 -11.41 -9.15
N ALA A 173 5.02 -12.20 -9.15
CA ALA A 173 4.97 -13.60 -9.55
C ALA A 173 4.14 -14.46 -8.58
N THR A 174 4.23 -14.21 -7.28
CA THR A 174 3.42 -14.88 -6.26
C THR A 174 1.94 -14.56 -6.45
N LEU A 175 1.58 -13.29 -6.64
CA LEU A 175 0.20 -12.86 -6.88
C LEU A 175 -0.36 -13.44 -8.20
N ASP A 176 0.44 -13.47 -9.26
CA ASP A 176 0.04 -14.11 -10.51
C ASP A 176 -0.25 -15.61 -10.31
N GLN A 177 0.65 -16.31 -9.62
CA GLN A 177 0.52 -17.74 -9.31
C GLN A 177 -0.74 -18.06 -8.48
N LEU A 178 -1.19 -17.15 -7.61
CA LEU A 178 -2.45 -17.32 -6.86
C LEU A 178 -3.68 -17.39 -7.78
N GLY A 179 -3.65 -16.73 -8.94
CA GLY A 179 -4.70 -16.86 -9.95
C GLY A 179 -4.85 -18.29 -10.49
N VAL A 180 -3.76 -19.06 -10.50
CA VAL A 180 -3.75 -20.46 -10.91
C VAL A 180 -4.15 -21.38 -9.75
N THR A 181 -3.63 -21.13 -8.53
CA THR A 181 -3.85 -22.04 -7.40
C THR A 181 -5.24 -21.92 -6.78
N GLU A 182 -5.75 -20.69 -6.64
CA GLU A 182 -7.09 -20.43 -6.10
C GLU A 182 -8.18 -20.48 -7.18
N GLY A 183 -7.77 -20.32 -8.45
CA GLY A 183 -8.66 -20.23 -9.60
C GLY A 183 -9.20 -18.81 -9.78
N SER A 184 -8.99 -18.26 -10.96
CA SER A 184 -9.44 -16.90 -11.29
C SER A 184 -10.81 -16.87 -11.97
N THR A 185 -11.56 -15.81 -11.68
CA THR A 185 -12.74 -15.41 -12.44
C THR A 185 -12.33 -14.39 -13.49
N ASN A 186 -12.52 -14.73 -14.76
CA ASN A 186 -12.25 -13.79 -15.86
C ASN A 186 -13.25 -12.63 -15.83
N LEU A 187 -12.72 -11.41 -15.79
CA LEU A 187 -13.48 -10.19 -15.99
C LEU A 187 -13.63 -9.94 -17.50
N ASP A 188 -14.88 -9.75 -17.94
CA ASP A 188 -15.16 -9.41 -19.33
C ASP A 188 -14.57 -8.05 -19.70
N ILE A 189 -14.22 -7.84 -20.97
CA ILE A 189 -13.68 -6.57 -21.46
C ILE A 189 -14.65 -5.38 -21.29
N THR A 190 -15.94 -5.67 -21.09
CA THR A 190 -17.00 -4.69 -20.80
C THR A 190 -17.20 -4.44 -19.29
N PHE A 191 -16.43 -5.10 -18.42
CA PHE A 191 -16.48 -4.85 -16.99
C PHE A 191 -16.15 -3.38 -16.68
N GLY A 192 -16.87 -2.80 -15.72
CA GLY A 192 -16.69 -1.40 -15.31
C GLY A 192 -17.33 -0.38 -16.26
N LEU A 193 -18.07 -0.82 -17.29
CA LEU A 193 -18.98 0.06 -18.06
C LEU A 193 -20.22 0.47 -17.27
N VAL A 194 -20.61 -0.35 -16.29
CA VAL A 194 -21.70 -0.10 -15.34
C VAL A 194 -21.17 -0.21 -13.91
N ASN A 195 -22.04 -0.03 -12.92
CA ASN A 195 -21.67 -0.32 -11.54
C ASN A 195 -21.61 -1.84 -11.37
N GLU A 196 -20.56 -2.32 -10.75
CA GLU A 196 -20.29 -3.74 -10.57
C GLU A 196 -20.26 -4.08 -9.09
N THR A 197 -20.53 -5.34 -8.76
CA THR A 197 -20.36 -5.87 -7.41
C THR A 197 -19.63 -7.20 -7.49
N LEU A 198 -18.55 -7.30 -6.73
CA LEU A 198 -17.71 -8.50 -6.63
C LEU A 198 -17.65 -8.97 -5.17
N PHE A 199 -17.48 -10.27 -5.00
CA PHE A 199 -17.24 -10.91 -3.70
C PHE A 199 -15.76 -11.29 -3.57
N ALA A 200 -15.34 -11.79 -2.41
CA ALA A 200 -13.96 -12.23 -2.22
C ALA A 200 -13.56 -13.32 -3.25
N GLY A 201 -12.32 -13.23 -3.75
CA GLY A 201 -11.79 -14.13 -4.77
C GLY A 201 -10.68 -13.51 -5.61
N VAL A 202 -10.20 -14.29 -6.58
CA VAL A 202 -9.20 -13.87 -7.57
C VAL A 202 -9.88 -13.54 -8.90
N TYR A 203 -9.54 -12.38 -9.46
CA TYR A 203 -10.09 -11.83 -10.69
C TYR A 203 -8.99 -11.59 -11.70
N ASP A 204 -9.24 -11.94 -12.96
CA ASP A 204 -8.28 -11.83 -14.04
C ASP A 204 -8.85 -10.95 -15.15
N SER A 205 -8.17 -9.86 -15.49
CA SER A 205 -8.50 -9.09 -16.68
C SER A 205 -7.66 -9.61 -17.85
N LEU A 206 -8.29 -10.32 -18.79
CA LEU A 206 -7.66 -10.91 -19.99
C LEU A 206 -6.78 -9.93 -20.81
N ASN A 207 -6.95 -8.63 -20.60
CA ASN A 207 -6.11 -7.59 -21.16
C ASN A 207 -5.98 -6.42 -20.17
N TYR A 208 -6.98 -5.55 -20.07
CA TYR A 208 -6.96 -4.38 -19.20
C TYR A 208 -8.18 -4.35 -18.29
N LEU A 209 -8.09 -3.58 -17.20
CA LEU A 209 -9.22 -3.29 -16.32
C LEU A 209 -9.45 -1.77 -16.28
N THR A 210 -10.67 -1.34 -16.59
CA THR A 210 -11.05 0.07 -16.52
C THR A 210 -12.36 0.25 -15.75
N ILE A 211 -12.34 1.07 -14.71
CA ILE A 211 -13.59 1.54 -14.08
C ILE A 211 -13.96 2.87 -14.71
N ARG A 212 -15.07 2.90 -15.46
CA ARG A 212 -15.48 4.09 -16.24
C ARG A 212 -15.88 5.26 -15.34
N ALA A 213 -15.93 6.44 -15.95
CA ALA A 213 -16.18 7.69 -15.26
C ALA A 213 -17.51 7.64 -14.48
N GLY A 214 -17.45 8.05 -13.20
CA GLY A 214 -18.58 8.03 -12.29
C GLY A 214 -19.18 6.65 -11.99
N LYS A 215 -18.49 5.55 -12.33
CA LYS A 215 -18.92 4.19 -11.98
C LYS A 215 -18.30 3.74 -10.68
N THR A 216 -19.02 2.86 -9.98
CA THR A 216 -18.58 2.26 -8.73
C THR A 216 -18.37 0.76 -8.90
N LEU A 217 -17.19 0.29 -8.54
CA LEU A 217 -16.93 -1.10 -8.22
C LEU A 217 -17.17 -1.30 -6.72
N THR A 218 -18.16 -2.12 -6.37
CA THR A 218 -18.44 -2.50 -4.98
C THR A 218 -17.77 -3.83 -4.68
N LEU A 219 -16.94 -3.88 -3.65
CA LEU A 219 -16.42 -5.11 -3.10
C LEU A 219 -17.25 -5.43 -1.84
N ASP A 220 -17.88 -6.60 -1.82
CA ASP A 220 -18.72 -7.05 -0.70
C ASP A 220 -18.03 -8.19 0.05
N GLY A 221 -17.58 -7.89 1.27
CA GLY A 221 -16.94 -8.86 2.17
C GLY A 221 -17.92 -9.80 2.87
N LEU A 222 -19.24 -9.61 2.69
CA LEU A 222 -20.30 -10.44 3.27
C LEU A 222 -20.26 -10.55 4.81
N GLY A 223 -19.57 -9.63 5.48
CA GLY A 223 -19.43 -9.59 6.93
C GLY A 223 -18.41 -10.59 7.48
N VAL A 224 -17.57 -11.15 6.62
CA VAL A 224 -16.46 -12.05 6.97
C VAL A 224 -15.14 -11.53 6.40
N ASP A 225 -14.03 -12.10 6.85
CA ASP A 225 -12.73 -11.85 6.22
C ASP A 225 -12.80 -12.25 4.74
N GLY A 226 -12.17 -11.47 3.87
CA GLY A 226 -12.25 -11.67 2.42
C GLY A 226 -11.06 -11.06 1.69
N ASP A 227 -10.41 -11.86 0.85
CA ASP A 227 -9.30 -11.42 0.03
C ASP A 227 -9.78 -11.16 -1.41
N PHE A 228 -9.39 -10.02 -1.96
CA PHE A 228 -9.71 -9.60 -3.32
C PHE A 228 -8.41 -9.35 -4.07
N LEU A 229 -8.12 -10.20 -5.05
CA LEU A 229 -6.93 -10.08 -5.88
C LEU A 229 -7.34 -9.84 -7.33
N PHE A 230 -6.78 -8.80 -7.94
CA PHE A 230 -6.95 -8.49 -9.35
C PHE A 230 -5.62 -8.66 -10.08
N ASN A 231 -5.51 -9.68 -10.93
CA ASN A 231 -4.39 -9.87 -11.86
C ASN A 231 -4.75 -9.20 -13.20
N ILE A 232 -3.95 -8.21 -13.59
CA ILE A 232 -4.23 -7.32 -14.71
C ILE A 232 -3.06 -7.34 -15.69
N HIS A 233 -3.27 -7.92 -16.86
CA HIS A 233 -2.21 -8.24 -17.81
C HIS A 233 -1.65 -7.04 -18.60
N ASN A 234 -2.40 -5.95 -18.73
CA ASN A 234 -2.00 -4.76 -19.49
C ASN A 234 -1.95 -3.51 -18.64
N TYR A 235 -3.09 -2.91 -18.30
CA TYR A 235 -3.13 -1.70 -17.48
C TYR A 235 -4.40 -1.64 -16.64
N LEU A 236 -4.29 -0.92 -15.54
CA LEU A 236 -5.39 -0.55 -14.67
C LEU A 236 -5.70 0.93 -14.84
N ASP A 237 -6.93 1.26 -15.21
CA ASP A 237 -7.36 2.65 -15.40
C ASP A 237 -8.61 2.98 -14.57
N PHE A 238 -8.54 4.06 -13.80
CA PHE A 238 -9.67 4.63 -13.09
C PHE A 238 -10.04 5.97 -13.73
N ALA A 239 -11.15 6.01 -14.44
CA ALA A 239 -11.62 7.23 -15.07
C ALA A 239 -12.21 8.21 -14.03
N ALA A 240 -12.40 9.47 -14.43
CA ALA A 240 -12.73 10.56 -13.51
C ALA A 240 -13.98 10.27 -12.66
N GLY A 241 -13.90 10.52 -11.36
CA GLY A 241 -15.01 10.30 -10.43
C GLY A 241 -15.36 8.83 -10.17
N SER A 242 -14.60 7.87 -10.71
CA SER A 242 -14.80 6.44 -10.45
C SER A 242 -14.42 6.06 -9.03
N LYS A 243 -15.01 4.99 -8.49
CA LYS A 243 -14.86 4.60 -7.09
C LYS A 243 -14.76 3.09 -6.92
N VAL A 244 -13.95 2.67 -5.95
CA VAL A 244 -13.99 1.37 -5.31
C VAL A 244 -14.57 1.55 -3.92
N GLU A 245 -15.70 0.91 -3.65
CA GLU A 245 -16.41 0.95 -2.38
C GLU A 245 -16.31 -0.41 -1.67
N LEU A 246 -16.05 -0.41 -0.37
CA LEU A 246 -16.00 -1.62 0.45
C LEU A 246 -17.26 -1.68 1.30
N ILE A 247 -18.03 -2.75 1.21
CA ILE A 247 -19.21 -2.99 2.05
C ILE A 247 -19.06 -4.32 2.78
N ASN A 248 -19.52 -4.36 4.04
CA ASN A 248 -19.45 -5.55 4.90
C ASN A 248 -18.04 -6.16 5.02
N PHE A 249 -17.00 -5.31 5.11
CA PHE A 249 -15.61 -5.74 5.32
C PHE A 249 -15.29 -5.89 6.81
N THR A 250 -14.39 -6.81 7.12
CA THR A 250 -13.63 -6.81 8.37
C THR A 250 -12.29 -6.12 8.16
N ASP A 251 -11.62 -5.74 9.25
CA ASP A 251 -10.29 -5.11 9.19
C ASP A 251 -9.18 -6.06 8.69
N ASN A 252 -9.48 -7.35 8.57
CA ASN A 252 -8.56 -8.40 8.14
C ASN A 252 -8.68 -8.76 6.65
N SER A 253 -9.63 -8.15 5.95
CA SER A 253 -9.80 -8.33 4.51
C SER A 253 -8.71 -7.60 3.73
N ASN A 254 -8.37 -8.12 2.54
CA ASN A 254 -7.33 -7.54 1.68
C ASN A 254 -7.88 -7.17 0.31
N VAL A 255 -7.35 -6.08 -0.26
CA VAL A 255 -7.59 -5.69 -1.65
C VAL A 255 -6.23 -5.43 -2.31
N VAL A 256 -5.91 -6.21 -3.34
CA VAL A 256 -4.63 -6.16 -4.04
C VAL A 256 -4.85 -6.05 -5.54
N TRP A 257 -4.19 -5.07 -6.15
CA TRP A 257 -4.16 -4.84 -7.59
C TRP A 257 -2.76 -5.20 -8.10
N ASN A 258 -2.64 -6.33 -8.80
CA ASN A 258 -1.41 -6.78 -9.43
C ASN A 258 -1.46 -6.45 -10.93
N VAL A 259 -0.79 -5.37 -11.33
CA VAL A 259 -0.71 -4.94 -12.73
C VAL A 259 0.59 -5.47 -13.34
N ILE A 260 0.48 -6.61 -14.03
CA ILE A 260 1.58 -7.48 -14.45
C ILE A 260 2.27 -6.90 -15.70
N GLY A 261 1.50 -6.42 -16.67
CA GLY A 261 2.06 -5.84 -17.90
C GLY A 261 2.70 -6.85 -18.86
N ASP A 262 2.33 -8.12 -18.79
CA ASP A 262 2.80 -9.20 -19.66
C ASP A 262 2.09 -9.25 -21.02
N ALA A 263 1.02 -8.47 -21.21
CA ALA A 263 0.41 -8.26 -22.52
C ALA A 263 1.40 -7.59 -23.49
N VAL A 264 1.40 -8.05 -24.76
CA VAL A 264 2.33 -7.54 -25.79
C VAL A 264 2.22 -6.01 -25.93
N GLY A 265 3.35 -5.33 -25.70
CA GLY A 265 3.45 -3.86 -25.80
C GLY A 265 2.95 -3.11 -24.56
N SER A 266 2.61 -3.81 -23.48
CA SER A 266 2.30 -3.19 -22.19
C SER A 266 3.57 -2.91 -21.38
N SER A 267 3.47 -1.90 -20.50
CA SER A 267 4.42 -1.70 -19.41
C SER A 267 3.86 -2.10 -18.04
N GLY A 268 2.57 -2.47 -17.93
CA GLY A 268 1.95 -2.86 -16.67
C GLY A 268 1.71 -1.69 -15.72
N TYR A 269 0.96 -0.69 -16.14
CA TYR A 269 0.80 0.56 -15.39
C TYR A 269 -0.59 0.75 -14.78
N MET A 270 -0.64 1.53 -13.70
CA MET A 270 -1.87 2.07 -13.14
C MET A 270 -1.99 3.56 -13.45
N GLN A 271 -3.15 3.96 -13.97
CA GLN A 271 -3.53 5.35 -14.11
C GLN A 271 -4.86 5.65 -13.39
N ALA A 272 -4.95 6.83 -12.81
CA ALA A 272 -6.20 7.39 -12.33
C ALA A 272 -6.36 8.82 -12.83
N ALA A 273 -7.55 9.17 -13.28
CA ALA A 273 -7.94 10.56 -13.52
C ALA A 273 -8.19 11.29 -12.18
N ALA A 274 -8.76 12.50 -12.25
CA ALA A 274 -9.10 13.26 -11.04
C ALA A 274 -10.34 12.71 -10.31
N ASP A 275 -10.43 13.02 -9.02
CA ASP A 275 -11.59 12.71 -8.16
C ASP A 275 -11.89 11.21 -8.04
N VAL A 276 -10.85 10.37 -8.12
CA VAL A 276 -10.95 8.91 -8.04
C VAL A 276 -10.82 8.43 -6.59
N SER A 277 -11.58 7.40 -6.21
CA SER A 277 -11.44 6.72 -4.91
C SER A 277 -11.05 5.26 -5.10
N ILE A 278 -9.84 4.89 -4.71
CA ILE A 278 -9.29 3.53 -4.81
C ILE A 278 -9.10 2.93 -3.42
N ARG A 279 -9.19 1.61 -3.33
CA ARG A 279 -8.99 0.83 -2.11
C ARG A 279 -7.92 -0.23 -2.30
N GLY A 280 -7.03 -0.41 -1.33
CA GLY A 280 -6.05 -1.51 -1.30
C GLY A 280 -4.62 -1.14 -1.67
N PHE A 281 -3.85 -2.16 -2.06
CA PHE A 281 -2.45 -2.08 -2.45
C PHE A 281 -2.29 -2.27 -3.96
N ILE A 282 -1.47 -1.43 -4.60
CA ILE A 282 -1.24 -1.45 -6.04
C ILE A 282 0.21 -1.82 -6.29
N PHE A 283 0.41 -2.93 -6.99
CA PHE A 283 1.71 -3.36 -7.49
C PHE A 283 1.69 -3.23 -9.01
N ALA A 284 2.31 -2.18 -9.53
CA ALA A 284 2.43 -1.93 -10.96
C ALA A 284 3.83 -2.29 -11.45
N HIS A 285 3.92 -3.16 -12.45
CA HIS A 285 5.19 -3.50 -13.09
C HIS A 285 5.86 -2.25 -13.68
N GLY A 286 5.06 -1.39 -14.31
CA GLY A 286 5.46 -0.10 -14.89
C GLY A 286 5.40 1.00 -13.86
N TYR A 287 4.50 1.96 -14.04
CA TYR A 287 4.33 3.13 -13.18
C TYR A 287 2.95 3.18 -12.52
N VAL A 288 2.83 4.01 -11.48
CA VAL A 288 1.55 4.46 -10.91
C VAL A 288 1.44 5.97 -11.13
N ASN A 289 0.36 6.43 -11.74
CA ASN A 289 0.11 7.84 -11.97
C ASN A 289 -1.33 8.20 -11.61
N THR A 290 -1.53 9.26 -10.85
CA THR A 290 -2.86 9.69 -10.44
C THR A 290 -3.05 11.18 -10.74
N GLY A 291 -4.27 11.53 -11.16
CA GLY A 291 -4.74 12.90 -11.22
C GLY A 291 -4.99 13.47 -9.83
N ASP A 292 -5.49 14.71 -9.81
CA ASP A 292 -5.76 15.45 -8.57
C ASP A 292 -6.94 14.88 -7.77
N ARG A 293 -6.94 15.12 -6.45
CA ARG A 293 -8.03 14.74 -5.52
C ARG A 293 -8.35 13.25 -5.54
N THR A 294 -7.35 12.42 -5.81
CA THR A 294 -7.46 10.96 -5.75
C THR A 294 -7.21 10.48 -4.33
N THR A 295 -8.02 9.53 -3.86
CA THR A 295 -7.79 8.84 -2.59
C THR A 295 -7.38 7.39 -2.84
N LEU A 296 -6.33 6.91 -2.19
CA LEU A 296 -5.88 5.53 -2.17
C LEU A 296 -5.72 5.11 -0.70
N ASN A 297 -6.66 4.31 -0.19
CA ASN A 297 -6.64 3.88 1.20
C ASN A 297 -6.70 2.36 1.29
N GLY A 298 -6.04 1.76 2.28
CA GLY A 298 -6.14 0.33 2.57
C GLY A 298 -7.51 -0.05 3.16
N VAL A 299 -7.63 -1.30 3.58
CA VAL A 299 -8.77 -1.80 4.35
C VAL A 299 -8.57 -1.45 5.83
N GLY A 300 -9.66 -1.13 6.53
CA GLY A 300 -9.60 -0.76 7.96
C GLY A 300 -8.68 0.42 8.21
N ASN A 301 -7.70 0.22 9.11
CA ASN A 301 -6.68 1.20 9.46
C ASN A 301 -5.45 1.17 8.55
N SER A 302 -5.38 0.27 7.56
CA SER A 302 -4.22 0.18 6.67
C SER A 302 -4.11 1.42 5.77
N CYS A 303 -2.87 1.88 5.55
CA CYS A 303 -2.57 2.94 4.60
C CYS A 303 -2.94 2.57 3.16
N GLY A 304 -2.93 1.26 2.85
CA GLY A 304 -2.81 0.81 1.46
C GLY A 304 -1.46 1.23 0.89
N GLY A 305 -1.32 1.20 -0.43
CA GLY A 305 -0.10 1.72 -1.03
C GLY A 305 0.02 1.59 -2.53
N ALA A 306 1.04 2.23 -3.08
CA ALA A 306 1.37 2.24 -4.49
C ALA A 306 2.85 1.92 -4.71
N PHE A 307 3.10 0.86 -5.46
CA PHE A 307 4.43 0.31 -5.69
C PHE A 307 4.66 0.21 -7.19
N SER A 308 5.76 0.79 -7.65
CA SER A 308 6.24 0.68 -9.04
C SER A 308 7.52 -0.14 -9.08
N VAL A 309 7.50 -1.23 -9.84
CA VAL A 309 8.62 -2.19 -9.91
C VAL A 309 9.77 -1.67 -10.77
N ASN A 310 9.47 -1.01 -11.88
CA ASN A 310 10.49 -0.60 -12.86
C ASN A 310 10.52 0.90 -13.18
N ASP A 311 9.54 1.68 -12.73
CA ASP A 311 9.34 3.05 -13.19
C ASP A 311 9.05 4.00 -12.01
N TYR A 312 8.13 4.95 -12.17
CA TYR A 312 7.81 5.98 -11.19
C TYR A 312 6.47 5.81 -10.48
N VAL A 313 6.32 6.54 -9.37
CA VAL A 313 5.03 6.84 -8.75
C VAL A 313 4.80 8.35 -8.76
N LEU A 314 3.69 8.80 -9.36
CA LEU A 314 3.31 10.20 -9.42
C LEU A 314 1.91 10.39 -8.85
N PHE A 315 1.81 11.23 -7.83
CA PHE A 315 0.56 11.71 -7.28
C PHE A 315 0.30 13.15 -7.72
N GLY A 316 -0.87 13.39 -8.30
CA GLY A 316 -1.43 14.73 -8.51
C GLY A 316 -1.63 15.51 -7.20
N ALA A 317 -2.16 16.72 -7.33
CA ALA A 317 -2.41 17.61 -6.20
C ALA A 317 -3.60 17.14 -5.36
N ASP A 318 -3.63 17.51 -4.08
CA ASP A 318 -4.72 17.22 -3.15
C ASP A 318 -5.06 15.73 -3.00
N ASN A 319 -4.10 14.85 -3.27
CA ASN A 319 -4.29 13.40 -3.12
C ASN A 319 -4.19 12.96 -1.66
N ILE A 320 -4.83 11.85 -1.33
CA ILE A 320 -4.73 11.20 -0.01
C ILE A 320 -4.30 9.76 -0.22
N VAL A 321 -3.14 9.37 0.28
CA VAL A 321 -2.60 8.00 0.23
C VAL A 321 -2.48 7.50 1.67
N GLY A 322 -3.51 6.82 2.16
CA GLY A 322 -3.67 6.51 3.57
C GLY A 322 -3.99 7.74 4.43
N GLY A 323 -4.56 7.51 5.62
CA GLY A 323 -4.76 8.55 6.63
C GLY A 323 -3.49 8.82 7.45
N LEU A 324 -3.35 10.00 8.05
CA LEU A 324 -2.25 10.23 9.00
C LEU A 324 -2.36 9.27 10.19
N GLY A 325 -1.26 8.57 10.52
CA GLY A 325 -1.25 7.54 11.56
C GLY A 325 -1.96 6.24 11.15
N CYS A 326 -2.22 6.03 9.86
CA CYS A 326 -2.61 4.72 9.35
C CYS A 326 -1.51 3.70 9.63
N ASP A 327 -1.94 2.44 9.73
CA ASP A 327 -1.01 1.33 9.83
C ASP A 327 -0.40 1.01 8.47
N THR A 328 0.92 0.94 8.42
CA THR A 328 1.63 0.50 7.21
C THR A 328 1.59 -1.02 7.07
N ASP A 329 1.40 -1.77 8.16
CA ASP A 329 1.32 -3.23 8.09
C ASP A 329 0.05 -3.71 7.37
N VAL A 330 0.20 -4.80 6.60
CA VAL A 330 -0.93 -5.63 6.15
C VAL A 330 -1.49 -6.36 7.39
N LYS A 331 -2.73 -6.07 7.79
CA LYS A 331 -3.34 -6.61 9.01
C LYS A 331 -3.70 -8.10 8.89
N VAL A 332 -3.44 -8.83 9.96
CA VAL A 332 -3.61 -10.27 10.12
C VAL A 332 -4.97 -10.60 10.76
N PRO A 333 -5.83 -11.44 10.17
CA PRO A 333 -6.80 -12.20 10.95
C PRO A 333 -6.07 -13.23 11.79
N GLU A 334 -6.29 -13.22 13.11
CA GLU A 334 -5.95 -14.38 13.93
C GLU A 334 -6.61 -15.62 13.31
N PRO A 335 -5.89 -16.76 13.19
CA PRO A 335 -6.49 -17.98 12.68
C PRO A 335 -7.67 -18.31 13.58
N GLY A 336 -8.88 -18.24 13.02
CA GLY A 336 -10.12 -18.58 13.70
C GLY A 336 -9.92 -19.93 14.36
N THR A 337 -9.85 -19.93 15.69
CA THR A 337 -9.62 -21.16 16.45
C THR A 337 -10.80 -22.07 16.17
N ALA A 338 -10.63 -23.04 15.27
CA ALA A 338 -11.59 -24.10 15.10
C ALA A 338 -11.62 -24.86 16.43
N ILE A 339 -12.64 -24.57 17.24
CA ILE A 339 -12.99 -25.34 18.43
C ILE A 339 -13.39 -26.73 17.93
N LEU A 340 -12.41 -27.60 17.74
CA LEU A 340 -12.58 -29.04 17.65
C LEU A 340 -12.85 -29.59 19.06
N LEU A 341 -13.97 -29.20 19.67
CA LEU A 341 -14.57 -29.95 20.77
C LEU A 341 -15.59 -30.95 20.21
N PHE A 342 -15.09 -31.93 19.46
CA PHE A 342 -15.85 -33.17 19.25
C PHE A 342 -15.53 -34.16 20.38
N GLY A 343 -16.42 -34.18 21.37
CA GLY A 343 -16.95 -35.41 21.96
C GLY A 343 -15.95 -36.37 22.60
N LEU A 344 -15.55 -36.09 23.85
CA LEU A 344 -15.22 -37.14 24.81
C LEU A 344 -15.86 -36.87 26.18
N ALA A 345 -17.17 -36.61 26.18
CA ALA A 345 -17.99 -36.59 27.38
C ALA A 345 -19.23 -37.46 27.14
N GLY A 346 -19.01 -38.78 27.09
CA GLY A 346 -20.04 -39.77 26.87
C GLY A 346 -19.63 -41.13 27.38
N LEU A 347 -19.11 -41.22 28.61
CA LEU A 347 -19.04 -42.45 29.43
C LEU A 347 -18.74 -42.05 30.88
N LEU A 348 -19.74 -41.45 31.51
CA LEU A 348 -19.82 -41.32 32.97
C LEU A 348 -20.52 -42.57 33.52
N PHE A 349 -19.87 -43.18 34.51
CA PHE A 349 -20.40 -44.07 35.55
C PHE A 349 -20.93 -45.47 35.19
N SER A 350 -20.11 -46.46 35.52
CA SER A 350 -20.55 -47.53 36.45
C SER A 350 -19.34 -48.05 37.25
N ARG A 351 -19.14 -47.46 38.44
CA ARG A 351 -18.50 -48.18 39.56
C ARG A 351 -19.49 -49.27 40.00
N TYR A 352 -19.06 -50.52 40.15
CA TYR A 352 -19.29 -51.28 41.40
C TYR A 352 -18.47 -52.58 41.43
N ARG A 353 -17.85 -52.79 42.59
CA ARG A 353 -17.18 -54.00 43.08
C ARG A 353 -18.05 -55.26 42.96
N LYS A 354 -17.50 -56.35 42.45
CA LYS A 354 -17.03 -57.52 43.21
C LYS A 354 -16.19 -58.42 42.31
#